data_AF-A0A1A2XRQ9-F1
#
_entry.id   AF-A0A1A2XRQ9-F1
#
_cell.length_a   1.000
_cell.length_b   1.000
_cell.length_c   1.000
_cell.angle_alpha   90.00
_cell.angle_beta   90.00
_cell.angle_gamma   90.00
#
_symmetry.space_group_name_H-M   'P 1'
#
loop_
_entity.id
_entity.type
_entity.pdbx_description
1 polymer ?
#
loop_
_entity_poly.entity_id
_entity_poly.type
_entity_poly.pdbx_seq_one_letter_code
_entity_poly.pdbx_strand_id
1 'polypeptide(L)'
;MPGVFAAARPLVVVGGLGVVLLAGCSSGDSTVAKTPQNTSPPAAADGTATSPTTGPTTSAGPAPADPCAVNLAAPAIVKAVSELPRDPRSGQPWSPEPVAGNYSECADLSAVIVKANTNAERPSTRAVLFHRGVFVPQSVPDTYGFNGIDLTQCTADTVALKNASGIAGLSGLVKFRWNGTGVEIIGNTGR
;
A
#
# COMPACT_ATOMS: atom_id res chain seq x y z
N MET A 1 18.57 -51.19 -18.97
CA MET A 1 19.99 -50.87 -18.70
C MET A 1 20.04 -49.62 -17.83
N PRO A 2 20.45 -49.72 -16.56
CA PRO A 2 20.67 -48.55 -15.70
C PRO A 2 22.08 -47.99 -15.94
N GLY A 3 22.17 -46.72 -16.34
CA GLY A 3 23.43 -45.98 -16.45
C GLY A 3 23.79 -45.35 -15.12
N VAL A 4 25.02 -45.60 -14.68
CA VAL A 4 25.62 -45.24 -13.39
C VAL A 4 26.80 -44.27 -13.61
N PHE A 5 27.13 -43.52 -12.54
CA PHE A 5 28.37 -42.77 -12.24
C PHE A 5 28.40 -41.28 -12.65
N ALA A 6 28.40 -40.33 -11.69
CA ALA A 6 29.51 -39.80 -10.85
C ALA A 6 30.22 -38.62 -11.57
N ALA A 7 30.74 -37.53 -10.99
CA ALA A 7 30.91 -36.98 -9.64
C ALA A 7 31.42 -35.51 -9.81
N ALA A 8 31.67 -34.84 -8.68
CA ALA A 8 32.63 -33.75 -8.45
C ALA A 8 32.17 -32.27 -8.55
N ARG A 9 31.90 -31.69 -7.36
CA ARG A 9 32.42 -30.37 -6.92
C ARG A 9 33.92 -30.54 -6.60
N PRO A 10 34.82 -29.53 -6.64
CA PRO A 10 34.70 -28.16 -6.06
C PRO A 10 35.35 -27.05 -6.95
N LEU A 11 35.33 -25.75 -6.63
CA LEU A 11 36.31 -25.05 -5.78
C LEU A 11 35.93 -23.57 -5.56
N VAL A 12 36.30 -23.11 -4.37
CA VAL A 12 36.20 -21.79 -3.76
C VAL A 12 37.04 -20.73 -4.48
N VAL A 13 36.58 -19.48 -4.55
CA VAL A 13 37.43 -18.27 -4.60
C VAL A 13 36.95 -17.24 -3.57
N VAL A 14 37.92 -16.76 -2.81
CA VAL A 14 37.89 -15.78 -1.72
C VAL A 14 38.21 -14.38 -2.26
N GLY A 15 37.67 -13.32 -1.63
CA GLY A 15 38.22 -11.95 -1.67
C GLY A 15 37.19 -10.89 -2.10
N GLY A 16 36.98 -9.77 -1.41
CA GLY A 16 37.70 -9.20 -0.28
C GLY A 16 36.91 -8.08 0.41
N LEU A 17 37.47 -7.63 1.54
CA LEU A 17 36.98 -6.56 2.40
C LEU A 17 36.94 -5.19 1.70
N GLY A 18 35.90 -4.42 2.01
CA GLY A 18 35.84 -2.98 1.76
C GLY A 18 34.94 -2.30 2.79
N VAL A 19 35.51 -1.91 3.93
CA VAL A 19 34.87 -0.99 4.90
C VAL A 19 35.15 0.43 4.43
N VAL A 20 34.10 1.22 4.22
CA VAL A 20 34.19 2.67 4.03
C VAL A 20 33.18 3.33 4.98
N LEU A 21 33.70 3.90 6.07
CA LEU A 21 33.01 4.81 6.98
C LEU A 21 33.19 6.23 6.44
N LEU A 22 32.11 6.95 6.11
CA LEU A 22 32.14 8.41 6.00
C LEU A 22 30.88 9.04 6.61
N ALA A 23 31.14 9.80 7.68
CA ALA A 23 30.51 11.04 8.13
C ALA A 23 28.98 11.16 8.11
N GLY A 24 28.39 11.05 9.29
CA GLY A 24 27.20 11.82 9.65
C GLY A 24 27.57 13.25 10.07
N CYS A 25 26.74 14.22 9.67
CA CYS A 25 26.39 15.48 10.32
C CYS A 25 25.95 16.50 9.26
N SER A 26 24.71 16.95 9.32
CA SER A 26 24.42 18.37 9.52
C SER A 26 22.92 18.59 9.67
N SER A 27 22.55 19.05 10.86
CA SER A 27 21.25 19.58 11.22
C SER A 27 20.99 20.88 10.46
N GLY A 28 19.93 20.92 9.64
CA GLY A 28 19.42 22.15 9.06
C GLY A 28 18.44 22.83 10.02
N ASP A 29 18.95 23.47 11.08
CA ASP A 29 18.18 24.40 11.90
C ASP A 29 18.33 25.80 11.30
N SER A 30 17.36 26.19 10.48
CA SER A 30 17.28 27.55 9.95
C SER A 30 16.36 28.37 10.86
N THR A 31 16.94 28.89 11.94
CA THR A 31 16.37 30.01 12.67
C THR A 31 16.39 31.27 11.79
N VAL A 32 15.25 31.65 11.21
CA VAL A 32 15.07 33.04 10.73
C VAL A 32 14.72 33.90 11.94
N ALA A 33 15.75 34.57 12.45
CA ALA A 33 15.63 35.59 13.48
C ALA A 33 15.02 36.88 12.89
N LYS A 34 13.87 37.25 13.47
CA LYS A 34 13.56 38.57 14.03
C LYS A 34 13.52 39.80 13.10
N THR A 35 12.31 40.33 12.93
CA THR A 35 12.06 41.78 13.12
C THR A 35 10.69 41.98 13.79
N PRO A 36 10.64 42.50 15.03
CA PRO A 36 9.43 43.08 15.58
C PRO A 36 9.45 44.57 15.26
N GLN A 37 8.62 45.03 14.34
CA GLN A 37 8.43 46.47 14.12
C GLN A 37 7.21 46.96 14.89
N ASN A 38 7.54 47.65 15.99
CA ASN A 38 6.86 48.77 16.65
C ASN A 38 5.34 48.91 16.46
N THR A 39 4.60 48.65 17.53
CA THR A 39 3.30 49.26 17.78
C THR A 39 3.51 50.52 18.63
N SER A 40 3.12 51.68 18.09
CA SER A 40 2.67 52.81 18.92
C SER A 40 1.66 53.66 18.11
N PRO A 41 0.53 54.10 18.71
CA PRO A 41 -0.55 54.79 18.01
C PRO A 41 -0.42 56.32 18.07
N PRO A 42 -1.10 57.03 17.15
CA PRO A 42 -1.89 58.18 17.58
C PRO A 42 -3.30 58.23 16.95
N ALA A 43 -4.13 59.04 17.58
CA ALA A 43 -5.57 59.15 17.43
C ALA A 43 -6.07 59.91 16.17
N ALA A 44 -7.28 59.50 15.74
CA ALA A 44 -8.39 60.22 15.10
C ALA A 44 -8.15 61.41 14.13
N ALA A 45 -8.73 61.29 12.93
CA ALA A 45 -9.56 62.34 12.30
C ALA A 45 -10.40 61.76 11.13
N ASP A 46 -11.62 62.27 11.00
CA ASP A 46 -12.62 62.05 9.96
C ASP A 46 -12.13 62.22 8.51
N GLY A 47 -12.76 61.49 7.58
CA GLY A 47 -12.63 61.76 6.14
C GLY A 47 -13.13 60.66 5.20
N THR A 48 -14.39 60.80 4.78
CA THR A 48 -14.93 60.54 3.42
C THR A 48 -14.69 59.19 2.72
N ALA A 49 -15.80 58.46 2.56
CA ALA A 49 -16.21 57.55 1.47
C ALA A 49 -15.13 56.88 0.60
N THR A 50 -15.10 55.53 0.64
CA THR A 50 -14.66 54.73 -0.51
C THR A 50 -15.41 53.40 -0.56
N SER A 51 -15.89 53.06 -1.75
CA SER A 51 -16.73 51.92 -2.12
C SER A 51 -16.23 50.58 -1.56
N PRO A 52 -17.14 49.60 -1.31
CA PRO A 52 -16.71 48.24 -0.99
C PRO A 52 -16.03 47.64 -2.22
N THR A 53 -14.70 47.55 -2.17
CA THR A 53 -13.95 46.63 -3.02
C THR A 53 -14.38 45.22 -2.64
N THR A 54 -15.25 44.62 -3.46
CA THR A 54 -15.40 43.17 -3.55
C THR A 54 -14.08 42.62 -4.08
N GLY A 55 -13.16 42.34 -3.16
CA GLY A 55 -11.98 41.53 -3.47
C GLY A 55 -12.44 40.16 -3.98
N PRO A 56 -11.78 39.59 -4.99
CA PRO A 56 -12.12 38.25 -5.46
C PRO A 56 -11.95 37.28 -4.31
N THR A 57 -13.03 36.61 -3.92
CA THR A 57 -12.96 35.40 -3.12
C THR A 57 -12.20 34.36 -3.94
N THR A 58 -10.89 34.23 -3.70
CA THR A 58 -10.12 33.10 -4.19
C THR A 58 -10.73 31.85 -3.56
N SER A 59 -11.57 31.17 -4.35
CA SER A 59 -12.07 29.84 -4.00
C SER A 59 -10.84 28.95 -3.86
N ALA A 60 -10.50 28.58 -2.63
CA ALA A 60 -9.40 27.66 -2.38
C ALA A 60 -9.75 26.34 -3.10
N GLY A 61 -8.94 25.98 -4.11
CA GLY A 61 -9.08 24.70 -4.78
C GLY A 61 -8.95 23.54 -3.78
N PRO A 62 -9.47 22.35 -4.10
CA PRO A 62 -9.37 21.19 -3.22
C PRO A 62 -7.91 20.97 -2.81
N ALA A 63 -7.68 20.73 -1.52
CA ALA A 63 -6.35 20.37 -1.04
C ALA A 63 -5.85 19.12 -1.78
N PRO A 64 -4.54 19.00 -2.04
CA PRO A 64 -3.97 17.80 -2.63
C PRO A 64 -4.38 16.57 -1.83
N ALA A 65 -4.81 15.51 -2.51
CA ALA A 65 -5.09 14.24 -1.85
C ALA A 65 -3.81 13.68 -1.21
N ASP A 66 -3.93 13.13 -0.01
CA ASP A 66 -2.82 12.43 0.64
C ASP A 66 -2.52 11.14 -0.12
N PRO A 67 -1.32 10.99 -0.71
CA PRO A 67 -0.94 9.78 -1.45
C PRO A 67 -0.86 8.53 -0.56
N CYS A 68 -0.74 8.70 0.77
CA CYS A 68 -0.68 7.61 1.72
C CYS A 68 -2.06 7.13 2.19
N ALA A 69 -3.12 7.90 1.92
CA ALA A 69 -4.47 7.50 2.28
C ALA A 69 -4.88 6.23 1.53
N VAL A 70 -5.74 5.43 2.17
CA VAL A 70 -6.27 4.22 1.53
C VAL A 70 -7.11 4.62 0.33
N ASN A 71 -6.76 4.09 -0.85
CA ASN A 71 -7.46 4.42 -2.10
C ASN A 71 -7.72 3.16 -2.93
N LEU A 72 -8.95 2.65 -2.88
CA LEU A 72 -9.36 1.47 -3.64
C LEU A 72 -9.65 1.75 -5.12
N ALA A 73 -9.70 3.03 -5.51
CA ALA A 73 -9.84 3.46 -6.90
C ALA A 73 -8.49 3.80 -7.56
N ALA A 74 -7.38 3.47 -6.90
CA ALA A 74 -6.05 3.78 -7.42
C ALA A 74 -5.79 3.05 -8.76
N PRO A 75 -5.23 3.72 -9.78
CA PRO A 75 -4.99 3.14 -11.10
C PRO A 75 -4.00 1.97 -11.06
N ALA A 76 -3.12 1.92 -10.06
CA ALA A 76 -2.22 0.79 -9.82
C ALA A 76 -2.99 -0.52 -9.60
N ILE A 77 -4.17 -0.48 -8.98
CA ILE A 77 -5.03 -1.66 -8.79
C ILE A 77 -5.49 -2.19 -10.14
N VAL A 78 -6.02 -1.33 -11.00
CA VAL A 78 -6.49 -1.72 -12.34
C VAL A 78 -5.36 -2.33 -13.17
N LYS A 79 -4.17 -1.72 -13.13
CA LYS A 79 -2.97 -2.24 -13.77
C LYS A 79 -2.61 -3.63 -13.24
N ALA A 80 -2.52 -3.79 -11.92
CA ALA A 80 -2.20 -5.07 -11.29
C ALA A 80 -3.21 -6.16 -11.67
N VAL A 81 -4.51 -5.83 -11.66
CA VAL A 81 -5.59 -6.76 -12.02
C VAL A 81 -5.49 -7.21 -13.48
N SER A 82 -5.06 -6.33 -14.38
CA SER A 82 -4.86 -6.66 -15.80
C SER A 82 -3.67 -7.59 -16.06
N GLU A 83 -2.68 -7.59 -15.16
CA GLU A 83 -1.50 -8.47 -15.23
C GLU A 83 -1.79 -9.88 -14.66
N LEU A 84 -2.94 -10.08 -14.01
CA LEU A 84 -3.29 -11.36 -13.42
C LEU A 84 -3.62 -12.40 -14.49
N PRO A 85 -3.21 -13.68 -14.28
CA PRO A 85 -3.74 -14.77 -15.08
C PRO A 85 -5.25 -14.89 -14.86
N ARG A 86 -5.96 -15.38 -15.87
CA ARG A 86 -7.42 -15.63 -15.79
C ARG A 86 -7.75 -16.54 -14.62
N ASP A 87 -8.96 -16.39 -14.07
CA ASP A 87 -9.44 -17.26 -13.00
C ASP A 87 -9.41 -18.73 -13.44
N PRO A 88 -8.68 -19.62 -12.76
CA PRO A 88 -8.52 -21.00 -13.20
C PRO A 88 -9.83 -21.80 -13.17
N ARG A 89 -10.81 -21.40 -12.35
CA ARG A 89 -12.11 -22.09 -12.24
C ARG A 89 -13.09 -21.71 -13.34
N SER A 90 -13.15 -20.42 -13.70
CA SER A 90 -14.14 -19.91 -14.66
C SER A 90 -13.58 -19.45 -16.00
N GLY A 91 -12.25 -19.31 -16.13
CA GLY A 91 -11.57 -18.72 -17.30
C GLY A 91 -11.82 -17.21 -17.48
N GLN A 92 -12.57 -16.58 -16.59
CA GLN A 92 -12.93 -15.17 -16.69
C GLN A 92 -11.77 -14.26 -16.25
N PRO A 93 -11.70 -13.03 -16.78
CA PRO A 93 -10.83 -12.03 -16.21
C PRO A 93 -11.31 -11.65 -14.80
N TRP A 94 -10.44 -10.98 -14.05
CA TRP A 94 -10.77 -10.43 -12.74
C TRP A 94 -11.46 -9.07 -12.88
N SER A 95 -12.38 -8.75 -11.96
CA SER A 95 -12.99 -7.42 -11.89
C SER A 95 -11.96 -6.42 -11.36
N PRO A 96 -11.79 -5.25 -12.01
CA PRO A 96 -10.86 -4.22 -11.55
C PRO A 96 -11.35 -3.51 -10.28
N GLU A 97 -12.64 -3.61 -9.97
CA GLU A 97 -13.22 -3.05 -8.76
C GLU A 97 -13.02 -4.03 -7.59
N PRO A 98 -12.21 -3.66 -6.58
CA PRO A 98 -11.99 -4.51 -5.44
C PRO A 98 -13.23 -4.57 -4.54
N VAL A 99 -13.52 -5.75 -3.99
CA VAL A 99 -14.62 -5.94 -3.04
C VAL A 99 -14.24 -5.57 -1.60
N ALA A 100 -12.93 -5.53 -1.32
CA ALA A 100 -12.35 -5.09 -0.07
C ALA A 100 -10.87 -4.74 -0.30
N GLY A 101 -10.28 -3.92 0.57
CA GLY A 101 -8.87 -3.58 0.44
C GLY A 101 -8.39 -2.60 1.50
N ASN A 102 -7.07 -2.47 1.61
CA ASN A 102 -6.38 -1.42 2.36
C ASN A 102 -5.22 -0.82 1.54
N TYR A 103 -5.36 -0.80 0.20
CA TYR A 103 -4.33 -0.30 -0.71
C TYR A 103 -3.86 1.10 -0.30
N SER A 104 -2.55 1.23 -0.12
CA SER A 104 -1.86 2.50 0.13
C SER A 104 -0.50 2.45 -0.54
N GLU A 105 -0.09 3.57 -1.16
CA GLU A 105 1.21 3.70 -1.83
C GLU A 105 2.36 3.84 -0.82
N CYS A 106 2.05 4.16 0.43
CA CYS A 106 3.04 4.37 1.49
C CYS A 106 3.20 3.16 2.42
N ALA A 107 2.32 2.17 2.35
CA ALA A 107 2.44 0.96 3.13
C ALA A 107 3.50 0.02 2.54
N ASP A 108 4.33 -0.56 3.39
CA ASP A 108 5.24 -1.65 3.02
C ASP A 108 4.46 -2.88 2.53
N LEU A 109 3.26 -3.12 3.07
CA LEU A 109 2.38 -4.13 2.51
C LEU A 109 0.92 -3.66 2.57
N SER A 110 0.26 -3.70 1.42
CA SER A 110 -1.17 -3.50 1.32
C SER A 110 -1.80 -4.53 0.39
N ALA A 111 -3.11 -4.70 0.47
CA ALA A 111 -3.83 -5.64 -0.37
C ALA A 111 -5.17 -5.11 -0.84
N VAL A 112 -5.63 -5.66 -1.94
CA VAL A 112 -7.04 -5.64 -2.32
C VAL A 112 -7.53 -7.04 -2.62
N ILE A 113 -8.82 -7.25 -2.51
CA ILE A 113 -9.49 -8.49 -2.85
C ILE A 113 -10.34 -8.22 -4.08
N VAL A 114 -10.10 -8.99 -5.13
CA VAL A 114 -10.87 -8.94 -6.37
C VAL A 114 -11.68 -10.22 -6.55
N LYS A 115 -12.76 -10.11 -7.31
CA LYS A 115 -13.60 -11.24 -7.70
C LYS A 115 -13.48 -11.51 -9.19
N ALA A 116 -13.70 -12.76 -9.58
CA ALA A 116 -13.85 -13.11 -10.99
C ALA A 116 -15.02 -12.32 -11.61
N ASN A 117 -14.85 -11.84 -12.84
CA ASN A 117 -15.87 -11.07 -13.55
C ASN A 117 -16.94 -12.00 -14.13
N THR A 118 -17.78 -12.55 -13.26
CA THR A 118 -18.84 -13.51 -13.59
C THR A 118 -20.11 -13.23 -12.77
N ASN A 119 -21.24 -13.73 -13.26
CA ASN A 119 -22.54 -13.68 -12.59
C ASN A 119 -22.82 -14.92 -11.72
N ALA A 120 -21.81 -15.76 -11.46
CA ALA A 120 -21.96 -16.92 -10.59
C ALA A 120 -22.34 -16.48 -9.15
N GLU A 121 -23.17 -17.28 -8.48
CA GLU A 121 -23.62 -17.01 -7.10
C GLU A 121 -22.45 -16.89 -6.11
N ARG A 122 -21.40 -17.71 -6.32
CA ARG A 122 -20.16 -17.69 -5.54
C ARG A 122 -18.97 -17.52 -6.49
N PRO A 123 -18.65 -16.29 -6.91
CA PRO A 123 -17.51 -16.04 -7.78
C PRO A 123 -16.21 -16.35 -7.04
N SER A 124 -15.17 -16.75 -7.78
CA SER A 124 -13.84 -16.93 -7.21
C SER A 124 -13.33 -15.57 -6.72
N THR A 125 -12.65 -15.53 -5.58
CA THR A 125 -11.98 -14.33 -5.07
C THR A 125 -10.48 -14.55 -4.97
N ARG A 126 -9.72 -13.46 -5.11
CA ARG A 126 -8.26 -13.46 -5.03
C ARG A 126 -7.76 -12.19 -4.36
N ALA A 127 -6.79 -12.33 -3.47
CA ALA A 127 -6.04 -11.21 -2.92
C ALA A 127 -4.88 -10.82 -3.85
N VAL A 128 -4.72 -9.52 -4.04
CA VAL A 128 -3.68 -8.86 -4.83
C VAL A 128 -2.88 -8.01 -3.86
N LEU A 129 -1.60 -8.32 -3.71
CA LEU A 129 -0.71 -7.71 -2.73
C LEU A 129 0.19 -6.68 -3.39
N PHE A 130 0.45 -5.59 -2.67
CA PHE A 130 1.24 -4.46 -3.12
C PHE A 130 2.29 -4.11 -2.07
N HIS A 131 3.51 -3.85 -2.52
CA HIS A 131 4.58 -3.27 -1.72
C HIS A 131 4.76 -1.83 -2.20
N ARG A 132 4.45 -0.85 -1.35
CA ARG A 132 4.62 0.60 -1.65
C ARG A 132 3.92 0.99 -2.97
N GLY A 133 2.68 0.55 -3.13
CA GLY A 133 1.86 0.76 -4.33
C GLY A 133 2.20 -0.13 -5.53
N VAL A 134 3.28 -0.92 -5.48
CA VAL A 134 3.72 -1.77 -6.60
C VAL A 134 3.20 -3.20 -6.43
N PHE A 135 2.58 -3.75 -7.47
CA PHE A 135 2.06 -5.11 -7.47
C PHE A 135 3.17 -6.15 -7.23
N VAL A 136 2.90 -7.11 -6.34
CA VAL A 136 3.81 -8.22 -6.03
C VAL A 136 3.25 -9.54 -6.62
N PRO A 137 3.72 -9.97 -7.80
CA PRO A 137 3.14 -11.08 -8.54
C PRO A 137 3.35 -12.46 -7.90
N GLN A 138 4.44 -12.64 -7.16
CA GLN A 138 4.81 -13.90 -6.50
C GLN A 138 4.50 -13.89 -5.00
N SER A 139 3.54 -13.05 -4.58
CA SER A 139 3.42 -12.64 -3.18
C SER A 139 3.33 -13.84 -2.24
N VAL A 140 2.47 -14.83 -2.46
CA VAL A 140 2.54 -16.16 -1.78
C VAL A 140 1.74 -17.18 -2.62
N PRO A 141 2.06 -18.50 -2.60
CA PRO A 141 1.07 -19.52 -2.97
C PRO A 141 -0.21 -19.35 -2.14
N ASP A 142 -1.38 -19.52 -2.76
CA ASP A 142 -2.72 -19.47 -2.13
C ASP A 142 -3.25 -18.09 -1.70
N THR A 143 -3.37 -17.15 -2.64
CA THR A 143 -4.13 -15.89 -2.43
C THR A 143 -5.63 -16.00 -2.75
N TYR A 144 -6.17 -17.20 -2.94
CA TYR A 144 -7.58 -17.41 -3.32
C TYR A 144 -8.51 -17.59 -2.13
N GLY A 145 -9.79 -17.29 -2.31
CA GLY A 145 -10.85 -17.58 -1.33
C GLY A 145 -10.95 -16.59 -0.16
N PHE A 146 -10.08 -15.60 -0.09
CA PHE A 146 -10.24 -14.47 0.82
C PHE A 146 -11.35 -13.54 0.32
N ASN A 147 -12.20 -13.07 1.22
CA ASN A 147 -13.34 -12.21 0.90
C ASN A 147 -13.44 -10.97 1.79
N GLY A 148 -12.49 -10.78 2.71
CA GLY A 148 -12.39 -9.57 3.51
C GLY A 148 -10.99 -9.34 4.06
N ILE A 149 -10.79 -8.16 4.65
CA ILE A 149 -9.55 -7.77 5.33
C ILE A 149 -9.89 -7.38 6.78
N ASP A 150 -9.04 -7.76 7.73
CA ASP A 150 -9.14 -7.32 9.12
C ASP A 150 -8.29 -6.07 9.38
N LEU A 151 -8.88 -4.91 9.14
CA LEU A 151 -8.16 -3.63 9.26
C LEU A 151 -7.59 -3.39 10.67
N THR A 152 -8.19 -3.95 11.71
CA THR A 152 -7.71 -3.83 13.10
C THR A 152 -6.44 -4.64 13.36
N GLN A 153 -6.09 -5.57 12.46
CA GLN A 153 -4.88 -6.38 12.55
C GLN A 153 -3.90 -6.09 11.40
N CYS A 154 -4.20 -5.10 10.56
CA CYS A 154 -3.28 -4.58 9.56
C CYS A 154 -2.37 -3.52 10.17
N THR A 155 -1.12 -3.50 9.73
CA THR A 155 -0.12 -2.47 10.03
C THR A 155 0.46 -1.97 8.71
N ALA A 156 1.51 -1.15 8.74
CA ALA A 156 2.19 -0.69 7.54
C ALA A 156 2.83 -1.84 6.73
N ASP A 157 3.29 -2.90 7.40
CA ASP A 157 4.01 -4.03 6.81
C ASP A 157 3.24 -5.35 6.85
N THR A 158 2.07 -5.39 7.51
CA THR A 158 1.27 -6.60 7.71
C THR A 158 -0.16 -6.41 7.20
N VAL A 159 -0.66 -7.39 6.47
CA VAL A 159 -2.06 -7.47 6.03
C VAL A 159 -2.70 -8.74 6.60
N ALA A 160 -3.89 -8.58 7.18
CA ALA A 160 -4.68 -9.68 7.71
C ALA A 160 -5.89 -9.96 6.80
N LEU A 161 -5.89 -11.09 6.10
CA LEU A 161 -6.96 -11.49 5.19
C LEU A 161 -7.93 -12.46 5.87
N LYS A 162 -9.23 -12.24 5.65
CA LYS A 162 -10.32 -13.09 6.14
C LYS A 162 -10.82 -14.00 5.04
N ASN A 163 -11.03 -15.28 5.34
CA ASN A 163 -11.83 -16.17 4.51
C ASN A 163 -13.14 -16.53 5.25
N ALA A 164 -14.27 -16.37 4.57
CA ALA A 164 -15.53 -16.91 5.06
C ALA A 164 -15.63 -18.37 4.63
N SER A 165 -15.66 -19.28 5.59
CA SER A 165 -15.86 -20.71 5.36
C SER A 165 -17.27 -21.03 4.82
N GLY A 166 -18.18 -20.06 4.81
CA GLY A 166 -19.61 -20.26 4.52
C GLY A 166 -20.40 -20.82 5.70
N ILE A 167 -19.72 -21.12 6.82
CA ILE A 167 -20.32 -21.57 8.07
C ILE A 167 -20.33 -20.38 9.04
N ALA A 168 -21.50 -20.08 9.61
CA ALA A 168 -21.64 -18.98 10.55
C ALA A 168 -20.73 -19.19 11.78
N GLY A 169 -19.93 -18.19 12.12
CA GLY A 169 -18.99 -18.23 13.24
C GLY A 169 -17.60 -18.80 12.91
N LEU A 170 -17.43 -19.50 11.77
CA LEU A 170 -16.14 -20.01 11.33
C LEU A 170 -15.55 -19.09 10.24
N SER A 171 -14.68 -18.17 10.66
CA SER A 171 -13.87 -17.34 9.76
C SER A 171 -12.41 -17.62 10.04
N GLY A 172 -11.65 -17.95 9.00
CA GLY A 172 -10.20 -18.02 9.12
C GLY A 172 -9.58 -16.65 8.88
N LEU A 173 -8.46 -16.43 9.56
CA LEU A 173 -7.65 -15.23 9.43
C LEU A 173 -6.21 -15.62 9.09
N VAL A 174 -5.70 -15.13 7.97
CA VAL A 174 -4.31 -15.34 7.55
C VAL A 174 -3.60 -14.00 7.50
N LYS A 175 -2.45 -13.92 8.16
CA LYS A 175 -1.60 -12.73 8.19
C LYS A 175 -0.40 -12.90 7.29
N PHE A 176 -0.20 -11.90 6.46
CA PHE A 176 0.91 -11.74 5.55
C PHE A 176 1.74 -10.55 5.99
N ARG A 177 3.06 -10.66 5.97
CA ARG A 177 3.95 -9.52 6.22
C ARG A 177 5.00 -9.37 5.15
N TRP A 178 5.51 -8.17 4.98
CA TRP A 178 6.72 -7.91 4.22
C TRP A 178 7.96 -8.15 5.10
N ASN A 179 8.93 -8.93 4.61
CA ASN A 179 10.16 -9.24 5.35
C ASN A 179 11.41 -8.50 4.83
N GLY A 180 11.23 -7.55 3.92
CA GLY A 180 12.31 -6.82 3.25
C GLY A 180 12.66 -7.36 1.87
N THR A 181 12.37 -8.63 1.57
CA THR A 181 12.62 -9.25 0.25
C THR A 181 11.32 -9.68 -0.44
N GLY A 182 10.34 -10.13 0.34
CA GLY A 182 9.08 -10.63 -0.18
C GLY A 182 8.00 -10.67 0.90
N VAL A 183 6.86 -11.25 0.52
CA VAL A 183 5.75 -11.47 1.44
C VAL A 183 5.88 -12.86 2.05
N GLU A 184 5.67 -12.96 3.36
CA GLU A 184 5.64 -14.22 4.10
C GLU A 184 4.38 -14.35 4.96
N ILE A 185 3.95 -15.58 5.25
CA ILE A 185 2.84 -15.85 6.16
C ILE A 185 3.38 -15.88 7.59
N ILE A 186 2.76 -15.15 8.51
CA ILE A 186 3.13 -15.11 9.93
C ILE A 186 2.07 -15.58 10.91
N GLY A 187 0.89 -15.91 10.41
CA GLY A 187 -0.15 -16.48 11.27
C GLY A 187 -1.33 -16.95 10.45
N ASN A 188 -1.84 -18.12 10.79
CA ASN A 188 -3.10 -18.63 10.29
C ASN A 188 -3.93 -19.07 11.51
N THR A 189 -5.08 -18.45 11.71
CA THR A 189 -6.01 -18.83 12.76
C THR A 189 -7.32 -19.21 12.11
N GLY A 190 -7.65 -20.51 12.09
CA GLY A 190 -9.03 -20.96 11.92
C GLY A 190 -9.72 -20.88 13.27
N ARG A 191 -10.83 -20.15 13.37
CA ARG A 191 -11.74 -20.24 14.51
C ARG A 191 -12.98 -21.01 14.11
#